data_AF-A0A4R3EF09-F1
#
_entry.id   AF-A0A4R3EF09-F1
#
_cell.length_a   1.000
_cell.length_b   1.000
_cell.length_c   1.000
_cell.angle_alpha   90.00
_cell.angle_beta   90.00
_cell.angle_gamma   90.00
#
_symmetry.space_group_name_H-M   'P 1'
#
loop_
_entity.id
_entity.type
_entity.pdbx_description
1 polymer ?
#
loop_
_entity_poly.entity_id
_entity_poly.type
_entity_poly.pdbx_seq_one_letter_code
_entity_poly.pdbx_strand_id
1 'polypeptide(L)'
;MKTDLTATRISRRSLLAAGLAMPAVLGLPRGAQAQVTMTLGHNAAAGNPRWIAADKFGELVKERTNGRLAVRVAGAEQLGNEQSLLTSLRTGAVDMTVNSQGSTSALLPELAALGLPFLFPTSAAAFKGARRAARRRARPALRQDRDGTARLVG
;
A
#
# COMPACT_ATOMS: atom_id res chain seq x y z
N MET A 1 44.45 48.19 -53.34
CA MET A 1 43.01 47.91 -53.61
C MET A 1 42.89 46.47 -54.07
N LYS A 2 41.95 45.73 -53.49
CA LYS A 2 41.65 44.28 -53.58
C LYS A 2 42.23 43.42 -52.43
N THR A 3 41.31 43.10 -51.53
CA THR A 3 41.27 42.02 -50.54
C THR A 3 41.40 40.66 -51.24
N ASP A 4 41.86 39.63 -50.53
CA ASP A 4 40.97 38.50 -50.17
C ASP A 4 41.65 37.38 -49.36
N LEU A 5 41.03 37.13 -48.20
CA LEU A 5 40.70 35.87 -47.54
C LEU A 5 41.77 34.80 -47.25
N THR A 6 42.11 34.79 -45.95
CA THR A 6 42.49 33.67 -45.09
C THR A 6 41.70 32.38 -45.40
N ALA A 7 42.40 31.34 -45.85
CA ALA A 7 41.86 29.98 -45.90
C ALA A 7 42.70 29.06 -44.99
N THR A 8 42.30 28.97 -43.72
CA THR A 8 42.87 28.04 -42.74
C THR A 8 42.61 26.60 -43.20
N ARG A 9 43.65 25.93 -43.71
CA ARG A 9 43.63 24.51 -44.06
C ARG A 9 43.47 23.67 -42.79
N ILE A 10 42.23 23.24 -42.49
CA ILE A 10 41.96 22.29 -41.43
C ILE A 10 42.52 20.93 -41.84
N SER A 11 43.59 20.51 -41.17
CA SER A 11 44.27 19.24 -41.37
C SER A 11 43.38 18.08 -40.94
N ARG A 12 43.31 17.03 -41.77
CA ARG A 12 42.60 15.76 -41.52
C ARG A 12 43.02 15.03 -40.24
N ARG A 13 44.11 15.48 -39.58
CA ARG A 13 44.59 14.94 -38.30
C ARG A 13 43.84 15.47 -37.07
N SER A 14 43.08 16.55 -37.19
CA SER A 14 42.36 17.14 -36.04
C SER A 14 41.04 16.43 -35.69
N LEU A 15 40.60 15.46 -36.51
CA LEU A 15 39.35 14.73 -36.28
C LEU A 15 39.50 13.46 -35.42
N LEU A 16 40.72 13.06 -35.04
CA LEU A 16 40.97 11.84 -34.25
C LEU A 16 41.14 12.08 -32.75
N ALA A 17 41.11 13.33 -32.27
CA ALA A 17 41.37 13.67 -30.86
C ALA A 17 40.13 14.06 -30.04
N ALA A 18 38.91 13.89 -30.57
CA ALA A 18 37.66 14.32 -29.91
C ALA A 18 36.61 13.19 -29.77
N GLY A 19 37.04 11.92 -29.78
CA GLY A 19 36.12 10.77 -29.81
C GLY A 19 36.00 9.92 -28.54
N LEU A 20 36.77 10.17 -27.48
CA LEU A 20 36.73 9.34 -26.26
C LEU A 20 36.72 10.20 -24.98
N ALA A 21 35.61 10.89 -24.74
CA ALA A 21 35.33 11.43 -23.42
C ALA A 21 33.81 11.42 -23.13
N MET A 22 33.34 10.27 -22.62
CA MET A 22 32.14 10.07 -21.77
C MET A 22 30.75 10.34 -22.38
N PRO A 23 29.73 9.49 -22.12
CA PRO A 23 29.38 9.09 -20.75
C PRO A 23 29.06 7.59 -20.59
N ALA A 24 29.90 6.87 -19.86
CA ALA A 24 29.49 5.63 -19.22
C ALA A 24 28.68 5.96 -17.94
N VAL A 25 27.49 6.54 -18.11
CA VAL A 25 26.50 6.77 -17.03
C VAL A 25 25.30 5.82 -17.23
N LEU A 26 25.58 4.54 -17.45
CA LEU A 26 24.54 3.49 -17.58
C LEU A 26 24.59 2.44 -16.46
N GLY A 27 25.42 2.64 -15.44
CA GLY A 27 25.67 1.65 -14.39
C GLY A 27 25.29 2.06 -12.98
N LEU A 28 24.41 3.06 -12.77
CA LEU A 28 23.90 3.33 -11.43
C LEU A 28 23.19 2.04 -10.95
N PRO A 29 23.60 1.44 -9.81
CA PRO A 29 22.81 0.38 -9.22
C PRO A 29 21.42 0.98 -8.98
N ARG A 30 20.40 0.44 -9.68
CA ARG A 30 19.01 0.68 -9.30
C ARG A 30 18.91 0.20 -7.86
N GLY A 31 18.88 1.14 -6.92
CA GLY A 31 18.90 0.84 -5.50
C GLY A 31 17.91 -0.28 -5.22
N ALA A 32 18.41 -1.41 -4.71
CA ALA A 32 17.56 -2.49 -4.25
C ALA A 32 16.67 -1.89 -3.15
N GLN A 33 15.43 -1.58 -3.50
CA GLN A 33 14.44 -1.12 -2.54
C GLN A 33 14.19 -2.30 -1.59
N ALA A 34 14.54 -2.14 -0.32
CA ALA A 34 14.28 -3.15 0.70
C ALA A 34 12.78 -3.47 0.72
N GLN A 35 12.42 -4.74 0.52
CA GLN A 35 11.03 -5.18 0.59
C GLN A 35 10.58 -5.18 2.05
N VAL A 36 9.50 -4.46 2.34
CA VAL A 36 8.87 -4.49 3.66
C VAL A 36 7.85 -5.62 3.66
N THR A 37 7.98 -6.53 4.63
CA THR A 37 7.02 -7.62 4.82
C THR A 37 6.09 -7.30 5.97
N MET A 38 4.79 -7.33 5.72
CA MET A 38 3.73 -7.17 6.73
C MET A 38 3.08 -8.52 7.00
N THR A 39 2.80 -8.82 8.26
CA THR A 39 2.10 -10.03 8.69
C THR A 39 0.59 -9.78 8.78
N LEU A 40 -0.20 -10.64 8.15
CA LEU A 40 -1.66 -10.68 8.27
C LEU A 40 -2.11 -12.01 8.88
N GLY A 41 -2.73 -11.99 10.05
CA GLY A 41 -3.26 -13.19 10.71
C GLY A 41 -4.78 -13.35 10.54
N HIS A 42 -5.28 -14.59 10.42
CA HIS A 42 -6.71 -14.88 10.55
C HIS A 42 -6.99 -16.32 11.00
N ASN A 43 -8.17 -16.58 11.57
CA ASN A 43 -8.56 -17.90 12.04
C ASN A 43 -9.18 -18.82 10.96
N ALA A 44 -9.57 -18.26 9.82
CA ALA A 44 -10.32 -19.02 8.81
C ALA A 44 -9.52 -20.23 8.30
N ALA A 45 -10.19 -21.38 8.17
CA ALA A 45 -9.62 -22.59 7.55
C ALA A 45 -9.41 -22.39 6.05
N ALA A 46 -8.57 -23.23 5.44
CA ALA A 46 -8.32 -23.24 4.00
C ALA A 46 -9.65 -23.38 3.21
N GLY A 47 -9.76 -22.63 2.11
CA GLY A 47 -10.98 -22.58 1.29
C GLY A 47 -12.09 -21.65 1.81
N ASN A 48 -11.98 -21.11 3.03
CA ASN A 48 -12.92 -20.10 3.51
C ASN A 48 -12.82 -18.81 2.67
N PRO A 49 -13.93 -18.08 2.40
CA PRO A 49 -13.87 -16.82 1.68
C PRO A 49 -12.90 -15.78 2.27
N ARG A 50 -12.71 -15.76 3.59
CA ARG A 50 -11.72 -14.88 4.24
C ARG A 50 -10.28 -15.29 3.94
N TRP A 51 -10.00 -16.59 3.84
CA TRP A 51 -8.70 -17.11 3.40
C TRP A 51 -8.41 -16.61 1.99
N ILE A 52 -9.33 -16.87 1.06
CA ILE A 52 -9.19 -16.51 -0.36
C ILE A 52 -8.99 -14.99 -0.51
N ALA A 53 -9.75 -14.19 0.24
CA ALA A 53 -9.63 -12.74 0.21
C ALA A 53 -8.29 -12.23 0.79
N ALA A 54 -7.77 -12.87 1.85
CA ALA A 54 -6.49 -12.50 2.45
C ALA A 54 -5.31 -12.79 1.52
N ASP A 55 -5.31 -13.95 0.87
CA ASP A 55 -4.31 -14.30 -0.15
C ASP A 55 -4.38 -13.32 -1.32
N LYS A 56 -5.59 -13.06 -1.83
CA LYS A 56 -5.77 -12.10 -2.93
C LYS A 56 -5.34 -10.68 -2.55
N PHE A 57 -5.58 -10.27 -1.30
CA PHE A 57 -5.10 -8.99 -0.79
C PHE A 57 -3.57 -8.93 -0.83
N GLY A 58 -2.87 -9.98 -0.41
CA GLY A 58 -1.41 -10.03 -0.50
C GLY A 58 -0.88 -9.92 -1.92
N GLU A 59 -1.51 -10.61 -2.88
CA GLU A 59 -1.19 -10.47 -4.31
C GLU A 59 -1.36 -9.03 -4.80
N LEU A 60 -2.50 -8.41 -4.51
CA LEU A 60 -2.82 -7.06 -4.97
C LEU A 60 -1.90 -6.00 -4.33
N VAL A 61 -1.51 -6.18 -3.07
CA VAL A 61 -0.54 -5.29 -2.42
C VAL A 61 0.81 -5.40 -3.12
N LYS A 62 1.29 -6.62 -3.40
CA LYS A 62 2.54 -6.83 -4.12
C LYS A 62 2.50 -6.20 -5.51
N GLU A 63 1.42 -6.42 -6.26
CA GLU A 63 1.23 -5.85 -7.60
C GLU A 63 1.23 -4.31 -7.58
N ARG A 64 0.37 -3.72 -6.74
CA ARG A 64 0.19 -2.26 -6.70
C ARG A 64 1.37 -1.50 -6.11
N THR A 65 2.23 -2.18 -5.36
CA THR A 65 3.43 -1.57 -4.79
C THR A 65 4.70 -1.88 -5.59
N ASN A 66 4.57 -2.57 -6.73
CA ASN A 66 5.70 -3.07 -7.52
C ASN A 66 6.68 -3.90 -6.67
N GLY A 67 6.15 -4.74 -5.79
CA GLY A 67 6.92 -5.63 -4.91
C GLY A 67 7.58 -4.95 -3.71
N ARG A 68 7.40 -3.63 -3.51
CA ARG A 68 7.95 -2.93 -2.33
C ARG A 68 7.33 -3.40 -1.02
N LEU A 69 6.05 -3.80 -1.05
CA LEU A 69 5.37 -4.43 0.08
C LEU A 69 5.05 -5.90 -0.24
N ALA A 70 5.31 -6.77 0.72
CA ALA A 70 4.86 -8.15 0.72
C ALA A 70 3.94 -8.39 1.93
N VAL A 71 2.87 -9.16 1.75
CA VAL A 71 1.99 -9.57 2.85
C VAL A 71 2.19 -11.05 3.09
N ARG A 72 2.62 -11.41 4.30
CA ARG A 72 2.70 -12.79 4.78
C ARG A 72 1.38 -13.13 5.47
N VAL A 73 0.56 -13.93 4.80
CA VAL A 73 -0.73 -14.40 5.34
C VAL A 73 -0.49 -15.63 6.23
N ALA A 74 -0.98 -15.58 7.46
CA ALA A 74 -0.99 -16.69 8.41
C ALA A 74 -2.44 -17.03 8.76
N GLY A 75 -3.00 -17.99 8.04
CA GLY A 75 -4.36 -18.47 8.21
C GLY A 75 -4.50 -19.58 9.25
N ALA A 76 -5.69 -20.15 9.37
CA ALA A 76 -5.99 -21.31 10.23
C ALA A 76 -5.43 -21.21 11.67
N GLU A 77 -5.53 -20.02 12.28
CA GLU A 77 -5.09 -19.78 13.67
C GLU A 77 -3.60 -20.04 13.94
N GLN A 78 -2.75 -20.05 12.90
CA GLN A 78 -1.30 -20.25 13.05
C GLN A 78 -0.62 -19.27 14.01
N LEU A 79 -1.19 -18.08 14.18
CA LEU A 79 -0.71 -17.03 15.10
C LEU A 79 -1.65 -16.83 16.31
N GLY A 80 -2.53 -17.80 16.58
CA GLY A 80 -3.53 -17.77 17.64
C GLY A 80 -4.94 -17.43 17.17
N ASN A 81 -5.88 -17.45 18.11
CA ASN A 81 -7.28 -17.11 17.89
C ASN A 81 -7.48 -15.59 17.69
N GLU A 82 -8.69 -15.16 17.33
CA GLU A 82 -8.98 -13.75 17.02
C GLU A 82 -8.73 -12.78 18.20
N GLN A 83 -8.94 -13.21 19.45
CA GLN A 83 -8.68 -12.35 20.62
C GLN A 83 -7.19 -12.13 20.84
N SER A 84 -6.40 -13.20 20.72
CA SER A 84 -4.94 -13.12 20.77
C SER A 84 -4.40 -12.28 19.62
N LEU A 85 -4.88 -12.48 18.38
CA LEU A 85 -4.49 -11.69 17.22
C LEU A 85 -4.82 -10.20 17.36
N LEU A 86 -5.97 -9.85 17.92
CA LEU A 86 -6.32 -8.45 18.17
C LEU A 86 -5.42 -7.82 19.25
N THR A 87 -4.98 -8.60 20.23
CA THR A 87 -3.98 -8.17 21.22
C THR A 87 -2.62 -7.96 20.57
N SER A 88 -2.18 -8.91 19.74
CA SER A 88 -0.95 -8.81 18.93
C SER A 88 -0.98 -7.62 17.96
N LEU A 89 -2.16 -7.27 17.43
CA LEU A 89 -2.33 -6.07 16.59
C LEU A 89 -2.06 -4.79 17.40
N ARG A 90 -2.58 -4.71 18.63
CA ARG A 90 -2.37 -3.54 19.50
C ARG A 90 -0.91 -3.37 19.94
N THR A 91 -0.20 -4.47 20.13
CA THR A 91 1.22 -4.44 20.51
C THR A 91 2.15 -4.24 19.31
N GLY A 92 1.63 -4.32 18.08
CA GLY A 92 2.42 -4.25 16.85
C GLY A 92 3.16 -5.55 16.50
N ALA A 93 2.85 -6.66 17.18
CA ALA A 93 3.43 -7.97 16.88
C ALA A 93 2.88 -8.58 15.57
N VAL A 94 1.68 -8.18 15.16
CA VAL A 94 1.15 -8.41 13.80
C VAL A 94 0.67 -7.09 13.23
N ASP A 95 0.85 -6.90 11.92
CA ASP A 95 0.49 -5.64 11.26
C ASP A 95 -1.01 -5.57 10.92
N MET A 96 -1.60 -6.72 10.62
CA MET A 96 -2.98 -6.84 10.16
C MET A 96 -3.64 -8.10 10.69
N THR A 97 -4.97 -8.05 10.85
CA THR A 97 -5.78 -9.21 11.16
C THR A 97 -7.19 -9.09 10.55
N VAL A 98 -7.77 -10.23 10.16
CA VAL A 98 -9.14 -10.33 9.66
C VAL A 98 -9.98 -11.09 10.69
N ASN A 99 -10.88 -10.37 11.35
CA ASN A 99 -11.64 -10.88 12.50
C ASN A 99 -13.14 -10.91 12.26
N SER A 100 -13.83 -11.72 13.05
CA SER A 100 -15.29 -11.68 13.17
C SER A 100 -15.77 -10.44 13.93
N GLN A 101 -17.04 -10.09 13.71
CA GLN A 101 -17.68 -9.00 14.45
C GLN A 101 -17.71 -9.30 15.96
N GLY A 102 -17.99 -10.55 16.34
CA GLY A 102 -18.10 -10.95 17.75
C GLY A 102 -16.80 -10.71 18.53
N SER A 103 -15.68 -11.25 18.04
CA SER A 103 -14.37 -11.06 18.69
C SER A 103 -13.94 -9.59 18.72
N THR A 104 -14.19 -8.85 17.65
CA THR A 104 -13.84 -7.43 17.61
C THR A 104 -14.70 -6.60 18.58
N SER A 105 -15.97 -6.97 18.77
CA SER A 105 -16.88 -6.26 19.67
C SER A 105 -16.55 -6.44 21.16
N ALA A 106 -15.82 -7.50 21.52
CA ALA A 106 -15.27 -7.66 22.86
C ALA A 106 -14.24 -6.57 23.20
N LEU A 107 -13.61 -5.97 22.19
CA LEU A 107 -12.62 -4.91 22.34
C LEU A 107 -13.18 -3.51 22.02
N LEU A 108 -14.16 -3.44 21.12
CA LEU A 108 -14.84 -2.22 20.69
C LEU A 108 -16.36 -2.45 20.80
N PRO A 109 -16.95 -2.22 21.98
CA PRO A 109 -18.36 -2.53 22.25
C PRO A 109 -19.35 -1.90 21.27
N GLU A 110 -19.00 -0.76 20.66
CA GLU A 110 -19.83 -0.08 19.66
C GLU A 110 -20.08 -0.95 18.42
N LEU A 111 -19.18 -1.90 18.12
CA LEU A 111 -19.37 -2.84 17.02
C LEU A 111 -20.39 -3.93 17.34
N ALA A 112 -20.80 -4.12 18.60
CA ALA A 112 -21.87 -5.04 18.99
C ALA A 112 -23.20 -4.65 18.34
N ALA A 113 -23.43 -3.35 18.14
CA ALA A 113 -24.63 -2.85 17.48
C ALA A 113 -24.81 -3.40 16.05
N LEU A 114 -23.72 -3.75 15.35
CA LEU A 114 -23.79 -4.34 14.00
C LEU A 114 -24.28 -5.79 13.99
N GLY A 115 -24.31 -6.45 15.16
CA GLY A 115 -24.73 -7.84 15.34
C GLY A 115 -26.17 -8.00 15.81
N LEU A 116 -26.96 -6.92 15.93
CA LEU A 116 -28.34 -7.01 16.38
C LEU A 116 -29.20 -7.86 15.43
N PRO A 117 -30.07 -8.74 15.96
CA PRO A 117 -30.97 -9.55 15.13
C PRO A 117 -31.83 -8.68 14.21
N PHE A 118 -31.96 -9.08 12.95
CA PHE A 118 -32.79 -8.41 11.93
C PHE A 118 -32.42 -6.95 11.63
N LEU A 119 -31.25 -6.46 12.06
CA LEU A 119 -30.79 -5.09 11.82
C LEU A 119 -30.72 -4.72 10.33
N PHE A 120 -30.35 -5.68 9.49
CA PHE A 120 -30.27 -5.49 8.04
C PHE A 120 -31.24 -6.44 7.32
N PRO A 121 -32.09 -5.93 6.42
CA PRO A 121 -33.05 -6.76 5.69
C PRO A 121 -32.38 -7.67 4.66
N THR A 122 -31.17 -7.32 4.19
CA THR A 122 -30.38 -8.12 3.25
C THR A 122 -28.89 -7.93 3.50
N SER A 123 -28.08 -8.90 3.07
CA SER A 123 -26.61 -8.76 3.08
C SER A 123 -26.14 -7.54 2.28
N ALA A 124 -26.81 -7.22 1.18
CA ALA A 124 -26.51 -6.03 0.38
C ALA A 124 -26.73 -4.72 1.17
N ALA A 125 -27.82 -4.65 1.96
CA ALA A 125 -28.07 -3.54 2.86
C ALA A 125 -26.99 -3.44 3.95
N ALA A 126 -26.58 -4.58 4.53
CA ALA A 126 -25.48 -4.64 5.49
C ALA A 126 -24.16 -4.10 4.89
N PHE A 127 -23.76 -4.57 3.70
CA PHE A 127 -22.56 -4.09 3.00
C PHE A 127 -22.64 -2.59 2.66
N LYS A 128 -23.81 -2.10 2.24
CA LYS A 128 -24.02 -0.67 1.97
C LYS A 128 -23.85 0.16 3.25
N GLY A 129 -24.43 -0.29 4.36
CA GLY A 129 -24.31 0.35 5.68
C GLY A 129 -22.86 0.41 6.14
N ALA A 130 -22.16 -0.73 6.13
CA ALA A 130 -20.75 -0.82 6.50
C ALA A 130 -19.86 0.11 5.66
N ARG A 131 -20.04 0.14 4.33
CA ARG A 131 -19.29 1.05 3.44
C ARG A 131 -19.57 2.52 3.75
N ARG A 132 -20.81 2.89 4.07
CA ARG A 132 -21.18 4.27 4.43
C ARG A 132 -20.50 4.70 5.73
N ALA A 133 -20.51 3.83 6.74
CA ALA A 133 -19.84 4.08 8.02
C ALA A 133 -18.32 4.24 7.85
N ALA A 134 -17.69 3.32 7.11
CA ALA A 134 -16.26 3.38 6.80
C ALA A 134 -15.89 4.67 6.07
N ARG A 135 -16.67 5.07 5.04
CA ARG A 135 -16.45 6.33 4.30
C ARG A 135 -16.62 7.58 5.17
N ARG A 136 -17.56 7.58 6.12
CA ARG A 136 -17.75 8.72 7.03
C ARG A 136 -16.56 8.92 7.96
N ARG A 137 -15.92 7.82 8.38
CA ARG A 137 -14.74 7.86 9.25
C ARG A 137 -13.43 8.08 8.48
N ALA A 138 -13.38 7.64 7.22
CA ALA A 138 -12.27 7.89 6.30
C ALA A 138 -12.34 9.26 5.60
N ARG A 139 -13.45 10.01 5.74
CA ARG A 139 -13.43 11.44 5.47
C ARG A 139 -12.43 12.04 6.45
N PRO A 140 -11.31 12.62 5.99
CA PRO A 140 -10.45 13.34 6.90
C PRO A 140 -11.29 14.44 7.55
N ALA A 141 -10.92 14.88 8.74
CA ALA A 141 -11.32 16.16 9.28
C ALA A 141 -10.80 17.28 8.36
N LEU A 142 -11.35 17.37 7.15
CA LEU A 142 -11.16 18.47 6.23
C LEU A 142 -12.10 19.55 6.72
N ARG A 143 -11.63 20.33 7.68
CA ARG A 143 -12.09 21.70 7.78
C ARG A 143 -11.58 22.38 6.50
N GLN A 144 -12.48 22.62 5.55
CA GLN A 144 -12.20 23.62 4.52
C GLN A 144 -12.06 24.94 5.27
N ASP A 145 -10.83 25.42 5.42
CA ASP A 145 -10.64 26.84 5.70
C ASP A 145 -11.22 27.64 4.52
N ARG A 146 -11.64 28.87 4.80
CA ARG A 146 -12.35 29.75 3.85
C ARG A 146 -11.60 29.99 2.54
N ASP A 147 -10.34 29.57 2.46
CA ASP A 147 -9.41 29.77 1.35
C ASP A 147 -9.21 28.49 0.50
N GLY A 148 -9.95 27.41 0.77
CA GLY A 148 -10.03 26.22 -0.09
C GLY A 148 -8.90 25.21 0.04
N THR A 149 -7.90 25.44 0.90
CA THR A 149 -6.80 24.49 1.12
C THR A 149 -7.14 23.46 2.19
N ALA A 150 -7.19 22.18 1.81
CA ALA A 150 -7.35 21.05 2.71
C ALA A 150 -6.01 20.70 3.39
N ARG A 151 -5.95 20.73 4.73
CA ARG A 151 -4.84 20.16 5.51
C ARG A 151 -5.35 19.05 6.43
N LEU A 152 -4.53 18.02 6.62
CA LEU A 152 -4.73 16.97 7.62
C LEU A 152 -4.47 17.56 9.01
N VAL A 153 -5.47 17.54 9.87
CA VAL A 153 -5.29 17.85 11.29
C VAL A 153 -4.66 16.61 11.94
N GLY A 154 -3.46 16.78 12.47
CA GLY A 154 -2.79 15.81 13.34
C GLY A 154 -3.28 15.91 14.78
#